data_AF-A0A3C1CDM0-F1
#
_entry.id   AF-A0A3C1CDM0-F1
#
_cell.length_a   1.000
_cell.length_b   1.000
_cell.length_c   1.000
_cell.angle_alpha   90.00
_cell.angle_beta   90.00
_cell.angle_gamma   90.00
#
_symmetry.space_group_name_H-M   'P 1'
#
loop_
_entity.id
_entity.type
_entity.pdbx_description
1 polymer ?
#
loop_
_entity_poly.entity_id
_entity_poly.type
_entity_poly.pdbx_seq_one_letter_code
_entity_poly.pdbx_strand_id
1 'polypeptide(L)'
;MLLGRIHGLRRARSSGVGMTSALENEPSPGTMQLLGRILSRLMEASGTARRALARGMRAEGTSIPAIARIFGVTHQRVSNILNKPTAVPGPVLHEPDTAEEHAAEASGNRGFG
;
A
#
# COMPACT_ATOMS: atom_id res chain seq x y z
N MET A 1 6.48 -2.26 -16.80
CA MET A 1 5.54 -3.30 -16.32
C MET A 1 6.27 -4.34 -15.47
N LEU A 2 5.70 -4.76 -14.34
CA LEU A 2 6.31 -5.70 -13.37
C LEU A 2 6.80 -7.02 -14.01
N LEU A 3 5.98 -7.61 -14.88
CA LEU A 3 6.32 -8.84 -15.61
C LEU A 3 7.62 -8.68 -16.44
N GLY A 4 7.82 -7.51 -17.03
CA GLY A 4 9.05 -7.20 -17.78
C GLY A 4 10.29 -7.17 -16.89
N ARG A 5 10.15 -6.70 -15.64
CA ARG A 5 11.25 -6.69 -14.66
C ARG A 5 11.58 -8.09 -14.16
N ILE A 6 10.57 -8.90 -13.87
CA ILE A 6 10.74 -10.33 -13.51
C ILE A 6 11.44 -11.09 -14.66
N HIS A 7 11.06 -10.82 -15.91
CA HIS A 7 11.76 -11.37 -17.07
C HIS A 7 13.20 -10.89 -17.19
N GLY A 8 13.48 -9.62 -16.87
CA GLY A 8 14.84 -9.07 -16.79
C GLY A 8 15.71 -9.82 -15.77
N LEU A 9 15.20 -10.01 -14.55
CA LEU A 9 15.86 -10.79 -13.50
C LEU A 9 16.13 -12.23 -13.95
N ARG A 10 15.14 -12.90 -14.55
CA ARG A 10 15.30 -14.26 -15.06
C ARG A 10 16.41 -14.34 -16.11
N ARG A 11 16.51 -13.35 -17.01
CA ARG A 11 17.59 -13.29 -18.01
C ARG A 11 18.96 -13.07 -17.37
N ALA A 12 19.09 -12.15 -16.43
CA ALA A 12 20.33 -11.92 -15.68
C ALA A 12 20.77 -13.18 -14.93
N ARG A 13 19.82 -13.93 -14.36
CA ARG A 13 20.09 -15.23 -13.74
C ARG A 13 20.57 -16.27 -14.74
N SER A 14 19.96 -16.36 -15.92
CA SER A 14 20.41 -17.29 -16.97
C SER A 14 21.78 -16.96 -17.55
N SER A 15 22.24 -15.70 -17.43
CA SER A 15 23.58 -15.28 -17.84
C SER A 15 24.63 -15.40 -16.72
N GLY A 16 24.30 -16.07 -15.61
CA GLY A 16 25.23 -16.34 -14.50
C GLY A 16 25.35 -15.24 -13.44
N VAL A 17 24.58 -14.14 -13.53
CA VAL A 17 24.61 -13.08 -12.52
C VAL A 17 24.02 -13.60 -11.21
N GLY A 18 24.72 -13.38 -10.08
CA GLY A 18 24.23 -13.71 -8.74
C GLY A 18 22.91 -13.00 -8.42
N MET A 19 22.03 -13.66 -7.66
CA MET A 19 20.70 -13.12 -7.35
C MET A 19 20.77 -11.76 -6.63
N THR A 20 21.67 -11.62 -5.65
CA THR A 20 21.88 -10.39 -4.90
C THR A 20 22.29 -9.24 -5.82
N SER A 21 23.31 -9.46 -6.66
CA SER A 21 23.76 -8.46 -7.63
C SER A 21 22.67 -8.10 -8.65
N ALA A 22 21.86 -9.06 -9.09
CA ALA A 22 20.75 -8.78 -10.01
C ALA A 22 19.67 -7.89 -9.37
N LEU A 23 19.44 -8.02 -8.05
CA LEU A 23 18.47 -7.22 -7.29
C LEU A 23 19.03 -5.83 -6.90
N GLU A 24 20.31 -5.75 -6.55
CA GLU A 24 20.98 -4.49 -6.19
C GLU A 24 21.07 -3.53 -7.39
N ASN A 25 21.22 -4.06 -8.60
CA ASN A 25 21.29 -3.26 -9.83
C ASN A 25 19.90 -2.91 -10.41
N GLU A 26 18.81 -3.18 -9.70
CA GLU A 26 17.48 -2.78 -10.16
C GLU A 26 17.23 -1.28 -9.99
N PRO A 27 16.54 -0.63 -10.95
CA PRO A 27 16.14 0.76 -10.79
C PRO A 27 15.08 0.90 -9.69
N SER A 28 15.28 1.86 -8.79
CA SER A 28 14.33 2.20 -7.71
C SER A 28 13.02 2.74 -8.29
N PRO A 29 11.84 2.29 -7.80
CA PRO A 29 11.63 1.25 -6.79
C PRO A 29 11.96 -0.15 -7.33
N GLY A 30 12.66 -0.98 -6.57
CA GLY A 30 12.99 -2.36 -6.96
C GLY A 30 11.75 -3.24 -7.16
N THR A 31 11.91 -4.39 -7.80
CA THR A 31 10.78 -5.29 -8.15
C THR A 31 9.98 -5.72 -6.93
N MET A 32 10.64 -6.05 -5.82
CA MET A 32 9.98 -6.42 -4.57
C MET A 32 9.23 -5.26 -3.92
N GLN A 33 9.76 -4.04 -3.99
CA GLN A 33 9.07 -2.84 -3.50
C GLN A 33 7.82 -2.56 -4.33
N LEU A 34 7.90 -2.72 -5.66
CA LEU A 34 6.75 -2.55 -6.54
C LEU A 34 5.66 -3.60 -6.27
N LEU A 35 6.05 -4.88 -6.10
CA LEU A 35 5.14 -5.94 -5.66
C LEU A 35 4.44 -5.60 -4.35
N GLY A 36 5.20 -5.14 -3.36
CA GLY A 36 4.65 -4.68 -2.07
C GLY A 36 3.61 -3.58 -2.25
N ARG A 37 3.92 -2.55 -3.06
CA ARG A 37 2.97 -1.45 -3.33
C ARG A 37 1.68 -1.92 -4.02
N ILE A 38 1.80 -2.82 -4.99
CA ILE A 38 0.64 -3.40 -5.69
C ILE A 38 -0.22 -4.20 -4.72
N LEU A 39 0.38 -5.07 -3.91
CA LEU A 39 -0.33 -5.87 -2.92
C LEU A 39 -1.01 -4.99 -1.88
N SER A 40 -0.34 -3.95 -1.37
CA SER A 40 -0.93 -3.01 -0.42
C SER A 40 -2.17 -2.31 -0.99
N ARG A 41 -2.07 -1.77 -2.21
CA ARG A 41 -3.21 -1.11 -2.88
C ARG A 41 -4.36 -2.09 -3.15
N LEU A 42 -4.03 -3.32 -3.56
CA LEU A 42 -5.04 -4.36 -3.80
C LEU A 42 -5.74 -4.77 -2.50
N MET A 43 -4.99 -4.94 -1.41
CA MET A 43 -5.56 -5.25 -0.09
C MET A 43 -6.49 -4.14 0.38
N GLU A 44 -6.10 -2.88 0.21
CA GLU A 44 -6.92 -1.73 0.56
C GLU A 44 -8.22 -1.68 -0.26
N ALA A 45 -8.11 -1.74 -1.58
CA ALA A 45 -9.25 -1.75 -2.49
C ALA A 45 -10.20 -2.92 -2.20
N SER A 46 -9.65 -4.12 -1.99
CA SER A 46 -10.44 -5.31 -1.63
C SER A 46 -11.15 -5.14 -0.28
N GLY A 47 -10.51 -4.47 0.68
CA GLY A 47 -11.11 -4.16 1.97
C GLY A 47 -12.31 -3.24 1.82
N THR A 48 -12.19 -2.19 1.00
CA THR A 48 -13.26 -1.26 0.68
C THR A 48 -14.42 -1.96 -0.04
N ALA A 49 -14.13 -2.76 -1.07
CA ALA A 49 -15.13 -3.54 -1.80
C ALA A 49 -15.89 -4.51 -0.89
N ARG A 50 -15.19 -5.29 -0.06
CA ARG A 50 -15.84 -6.23 0.89
C ARG A 50 -16.78 -5.52 1.84
N ARG A 51 -16.42 -4.33 2.35
CA ARG A 51 -17.30 -3.53 3.22
C ARG A 51 -18.54 -3.06 2.50
N ALA A 52 -18.37 -2.48 1.31
CA ALA A 52 -19.49 -1.98 0.51
C ALA A 52 -20.48 -3.10 0.18
N LEU A 53 -19.96 -4.24 -0.31
CA LEU A 53 -20.76 -5.41 -0.65
C LEU A 53 -21.47 -6.01 0.58
N ALA A 54 -20.75 -6.21 1.69
CA ALA A 54 -21.36 -6.76 2.90
C ALA A 54 -22.46 -5.85 3.47
N ARG A 55 -22.29 -4.52 3.41
CA ARG A 55 -23.31 -3.56 3.82
C ARG A 55 -24.52 -3.58 2.90
N GLY A 56 -24.32 -3.64 1.58
CA GLY A 56 -25.40 -3.78 0.60
C GLY A 56 -26.23 -5.03 0.86
N MET A 57 -25.57 -6.19 0.98
CA MET A 57 -26.23 -7.46 1.30
C MET A 57 -27.00 -7.41 2.62
N ARG A 58 -26.46 -6.72 3.64
CA ARG A 58 -27.15 -6.52 4.92
C ARG A 58 -28.38 -5.64 4.78
N ALA A 59 -28.31 -4.56 4.02
CA ALA A 59 -29.45 -3.69 3.75
C ALA A 59 -30.57 -4.42 2.99
N GLU A 60 -30.22 -5.38 2.15
CA GLU A 60 -31.15 -6.29 1.45
C GLU A 60 -31.72 -7.40 2.36
N GLY A 61 -31.36 -7.42 3.65
CA GLY A 61 -31.87 -8.41 4.61
C GLY A 61 -31.07 -9.72 4.67
N THR A 62 -29.95 -9.84 3.95
CA THR A 62 -29.11 -11.03 4.03
C THR A 62 -28.53 -11.20 5.45
N SER A 63 -28.53 -12.44 5.95
CA SER A 63 -27.99 -12.75 7.28
C SER A 63 -26.45 -12.79 7.29
N ILE A 64 -25.80 -12.51 8.43
CA ILE A 64 -24.33 -12.66 8.60
C ILE A 64 -23.84 -14.06 8.18
N PRO A 65 -24.51 -15.17 8.57
CA PRO A 65 -24.06 -16.50 8.18
C PRO A 65 -24.08 -16.73 6.67
N ALA A 66 -25.08 -16.19 5.97
CA ALA A 66 -25.15 -16.27 4.51
C ALA A 66 -24.05 -15.43 3.85
N ILE A 67 -23.80 -14.21 4.33
CA ILE A 67 -22.70 -13.36 3.83
C ILE A 67 -21.35 -14.06 4.05
N ALA A 68 -21.12 -14.65 5.21
CA ALA A 68 -19.89 -15.34 5.54
C ALA A 68 -19.62 -16.52 4.57
N ARG A 69 -20.67 -17.28 4.26
CA ARG A 69 -20.62 -18.37 3.28
C ARG A 69 -20.28 -17.85 1.87
N ILE A 70 -20.93 -16.79 1.42
CA ILE A 70 -20.70 -16.18 0.09
C ILE A 70 -19.27 -15.63 -0.01
N PHE A 71 -18.76 -15.03 1.07
CA PHE A 71 -17.42 -14.43 1.09
C PHE A 71 -16.32 -15.46 1.36
N GLY A 72 -16.66 -16.70 1.71
CA GLY A 72 -15.68 -17.73 2.11
C GLY A 72 -14.91 -17.36 3.38
N VAL A 73 -15.55 -16.66 4.32
CA VAL A 73 -14.93 -16.21 5.58
C VAL A 73 -15.76 -16.62 6.80
N THR A 74 -15.22 -16.41 7.99
CA THR A 74 -15.93 -16.69 9.24
C THR A 74 -17.00 -15.63 9.56
N HIS A 75 -17.98 -16.00 10.40
CA HIS A 75 -18.99 -15.05 10.91
C HIS A 75 -18.34 -13.85 11.61
N GLN A 76 -17.30 -14.09 12.42
CA GLN A 76 -16.54 -13.03 13.10
C GLN A 76 -15.92 -12.06 12.11
N ARG A 77 -15.39 -12.56 10.97
CA ARG A 77 -14.80 -11.70 9.95
C ARG A 77 -15.85 -10.79 9.32
N VAL A 78 -17.06 -11.29 9.07
CA VAL A 78 -18.17 -10.47 8.56
C VAL A 78 -18.60 -9.43 9.59
N SER A 79 -18.74 -9.81 10.87
CA SER A 79 -19.05 -8.84 11.93
C SER A 79 -18.01 -7.72 12.00
N ASN A 80 -16.72 -8.06 11.91
CA ASN A 80 -15.64 -7.07 11.90
C ASN A 80 -15.70 -6.14 10.66
N ILE A 81 -16.06 -6.68 9.49
CA ILE A 81 -16.25 -5.89 8.25
C ILE A 81 -17.38 -4.88 8.41
N LEU A 82 -18.49 -5.28 9.04
CA LEU A 82 -19.67 -4.43 9.24
C LEU A 82 -19.46 -3.38 10.34
N ASN A 83 -18.77 -3.75 11.43
CA ASN A 83 -18.57 -2.90 12.59
C ASN A 83 -17.43 -1.89 12.45
N LYS A 84 -16.53 -2.05 11.46
CA LYS A 84 -15.45 -1.08 11.25
C LYS A 84 -16.01 0.20 10.64
N PRO A 85 -15.79 1.38 11.26
CA PRO A 85 -16.09 2.65 10.61
C PRO A 85 -15.39 2.69 9.26
N THR A 86 -16.09 3.11 8.21
CA THR A 86 -15.44 3.39 6.93
C THR A 86 -14.47 4.53 7.19
N ALA A 87 -13.18 4.24 7.24
CA ALA A 87 -12.17 5.27 7.03
C ALA A 87 -12.51 5.89 5.67
N VAL A 88 -12.94 7.15 5.68
CA VAL A 88 -13.04 7.95 4.47
C VAL A 88 -11.65 7.95 3.86
N PRO A 89 -11.44 7.45 2.63
CA PRO A 89 -10.18 7.63 1.95
C PRO A 89 -10.10 9.10 1.53
N GLY A 90 -9.71 9.96 2.46
CA GLY A 90 -9.16 11.26 2.13
C GLY A 90 -7.81 11.02 1.44
N PRO A 91 -7.41 11.87 0.47
CA PRO A 91 -6.11 11.75 -0.15
C PRO A 91 -5.03 11.87 0.95
N VAL A 92 -4.23 10.82 1.14
CA VAL A 92 -2.95 10.96 1.83
C VAL A 92 -2.03 11.66 0.84
N LEU A 93 -2.15 12.99 0.77
CA LEU A 93 -1.09 13.83 0.25
C LEU A 93 0.05 13.65 1.25
N HIS A 94 1.07 12.90 0.83
CA HIS A 94 2.36 12.99 1.49
C HIS A 94 2.84 14.41 1.19
N GLU A 95 2.64 15.34 2.12
CA GLU A 95 3.31 16.62 2.02
C GLU A 95 4.82 16.33 2.00
N PRO A 96 5.59 16.93 1.08
CA PRO A 96 7.03 16.86 1.15
C PRO A 96 7.45 17.47 2.49
N ASP A 97 8.28 16.73 3.20
CA ASP A 97 9.00 17.17 4.39
C ASP A 97 9.54 18.59 4.15
N THR A 98 8.94 19.60 4.81
CA THR A 98 9.37 20.99 4.73
C THR A 98 10.67 21.12 5.51
N ALA A 99 11.76 20.64 4.92
CA ALA A 99 13.13 20.86 5.36
C ALA A 99 13.66 22.24 4.89
N GLU A 100 12.81 23.26 4.85
CA GLU A 100 13.18 24.64 4.46
C GLU A 100 12.74 25.71 5.47
N GLU A 101 12.69 25.38 6.76
CA GLU A 101 12.52 26.38 7.83
C GLU A 101 13.68 26.37 8.84
N HIS A 102 14.92 26.41 8.32
CA HIS A 102 16.11 26.74 9.12
C HIS A 102 17.10 27.67 8.38
N ALA A 103 16.59 28.59 7.56
CA ALA A 103 17.40 29.60 6.87
C ALA A 103 17.12 31.06 7.26
N ALA A 104 16.30 31.32 8.31
CA ALA A 104 15.87 32.68 8.64
C ALA A 104 16.38 33.27 9.98
N GLU A 105 17.15 32.55 10.80
CA GLU A 105 17.57 33.04 12.14
C GLU A 105 19.09 32.92 12.43
N ALA A 106 19.94 33.28 11.48
CA ALA A 106 21.36 33.53 11.76
C ALA A 106 21.90 34.84 11.17
N SER A 107 21.03 35.78 10.82
CA SER A 107 21.40 37.18 10.61
C SER A 107 21.16 37.97 11.90
N GLY A 108 22.09 37.88 12.85
CA GLY A 108 21.99 38.74 14.04
C GLY A 108 22.80 38.32 15.26
N ASN A 109 24.08 37.98 15.13
CA ASN A 109 25.03 38.26 16.23
C ASN A 109 26.50 38.08 15.79
N ARG A 110 27.20 39.19 15.55
CA ARG A 110 28.59 39.41 15.98
C ARG A 110 29.01 40.84 15.64
N GLY A 111 28.95 41.70 16.64
CA GLY A 111 29.75 42.92 16.67
C GLY A 111 31.19 42.63 17.07
N PHE A 112 32.00 43.68 16.89
CA PHE A 112 33.37 43.94 17.34
C PHE A 112 34.56 43.54 16.45
N GLY A 113 35.32 44.60 16.12
CA GLY A 113 36.56 44.66 15.37
C GLY A 113 36.73 46.05 14.79
#